data_AF-A0A9R1HPZ3-F1
#
_entry.id   AF-A0A9R1HPZ3-F1
#
_cell.length_a   1.000
_cell.length_b   1.000
_cell.length_c   1.000
_cell.angle_alpha   90.00
_cell.angle_beta   90.00
_cell.angle_gamma   90.00
#
_symmetry.space_group_name_H-M   'P 1'
#
loop_
_entity.id
_entity.type
_entity.pdbx_description
1 polymer ?
#
loop_
_entity_poly.entity_id
_entity_poly.type
_entity_poly.pdbx_seq_one_letter_code
_entity_poly.pdbx_strand_id
1 'polypeptide(L)'
;MQTLTVLFFLTLAMLPGLIASTSSVINTTCSKIPEISYDYCVGVLSAEPTGASAIDTRGLALAAANLTVHNVTSTLHMMGDLVLELNACIRYYKYMVDLIVAAVDDLHKGRDAELIYEKLYKASDTPLDCDIALFEGAQKNPVQEENSENQALARIASGIAFLMWHGRS
;
A
#
# COMPACT_ATOMS: atom_id res chain seq x y z
N MET A 1 -2.39 29.07 74.54
CA MET A 1 -1.70 28.03 73.71
C MET A 1 -1.46 28.69 72.35
N GLN A 2 -0.31 29.30 72.03
CA GLN A 2 1.01 28.69 71.74
C GLN A 2 0.84 27.48 70.79
N THR A 3 1.34 27.44 69.56
CA THR A 3 2.69 27.72 69.01
C THR A 3 2.60 27.94 67.46
N LEU A 4 3.23 28.95 66.83
CA LEU A 4 4.60 29.06 66.27
C LEU A 4 5.02 28.07 65.15
N THR A 5 5.31 28.64 63.94
CA THR A 5 6.30 28.23 62.89
C THR A 5 6.11 26.89 62.15
N VAL A 6 6.35 26.74 60.83
CA VAL A 6 7.63 26.92 60.09
C VAL A 6 7.34 27.06 58.58
N LEU A 7 7.99 28.03 57.90
CA LEU A 7 8.14 28.09 56.43
C LEU A 7 9.02 26.93 55.95
N PHE A 8 8.57 26.16 54.96
CA PHE A 8 9.43 25.24 54.22
C PHE A 8 9.56 25.72 52.76
N PHE A 9 10.69 26.35 52.46
CA PHE A 9 11.12 26.65 51.09
C PHE A 9 11.55 25.34 50.42
N LEU A 10 10.79 24.86 49.44
CA LEU A 10 11.24 23.83 48.51
C LEU A 10 11.76 24.52 47.25
N THR A 11 13.07 24.80 47.23
CA THR A 11 13.78 25.22 46.03
C THR A 11 13.89 24.02 45.10
N LEU A 12 12.98 23.96 44.13
CA LEU A 12 13.12 23.08 42.97
C LEU A 12 14.31 23.61 42.16
N ALA A 13 15.47 22.97 42.33
CA ALA A 13 16.60 23.17 41.46
C ALA A 13 16.19 22.69 40.06
N MET A 14 15.73 23.61 39.23
CA MET A 14 15.72 23.42 37.79
C MET A 14 17.17 23.16 37.38
N LEU A 15 17.49 21.93 37.00
CA LEU A 15 18.65 21.64 36.17
C LEU A 15 18.28 22.13 34.76
N PRO A 16 18.88 23.22 34.25
CA PRO A 16 18.81 23.55 32.83
C PRO A 16 19.98 22.82 32.17
N GLY A 17 19.78 21.59 31.74
CA GLY A 17 20.89 20.84 31.19
C GLY A 17 20.52 19.49 30.62
N LEU A 18 19.88 19.49 29.43
CA LEU A 18 20.20 18.65 28.26
C LEU A 18 19.02 18.70 27.27
N ILE A 19 18.83 19.82 26.57
CA ILE A 19 18.02 19.83 25.34
C ILE A 19 18.80 20.47 24.17
N ALA A 20 20.02 20.96 24.40
CA ALA A 20 20.79 21.71 23.40
C ALA A 20 21.79 20.86 22.57
N SER A 21 22.00 19.59 22.89
CA SER A 21 23.11 18.80 22.32
C SER A 21 22.77 18.05 21.04
N THR A 22 21.50 17.65 20.86
CA THR A 22 21.11 16.69 19.82
C THR A 22 20.88 17.38 18.47
N SER A 23 20.38 18.62 18.50
CA SER A 23 20.26 19.48 17.32
C SER A 23 21.62 19.80 16.68
N SER A 24 22.69 19.97 17.47
CA SER A 24 24.01 20.34 16.91
C SER A 24 24.68 19.19 16.15
N VAL A 25 24.56 17.96 16.65
CA VAL A 25 25.16 16.77 16.01
C VAL A 25 24.42 16.43 14.72
N ILE A 26 23.08 16.50 14.72
CA ILE A 26 22.25 16.30 13.51
C ILE A 26 22.63 17.33 12.45
N ASN A 27 22.61 18.62 12.76
CA ASN A 27 22.92 19.69 11.80
C ASN A 27 24.35 19.56 11.24
N THR A 28 25.33 19.28 12.10
CA THR A 28 26.74 19.10 11.69
C THR A 28 26.93 17.86 10.81
N THR A 29 26.16 16.80 11.05
CA THR A 29 26.23 15.56 10.26
C THR A 29 25.54 15.76 8.92
N CYS A 30 24.31 16.27 8.91
CA CYS A 30 23.53 16.46 7.69
C CYS A 30 24.15 17.47 6.72
N SER A 31 24.87 18.48 7.21
CA SER A 31 25.61 19.42 6.35
C SER A 31 26.81 18.81 5.62
N LYS A 32 27.23 17.60 6.00
CA LYS A 32 28.39 16.89 5.43
C LYS A 32 28.03 15.72 4.51
N ILE A 33 26.73 15.45 4.27
CA ILE A 33 26.27 14.37 3.40
C ILE A 33 25.85 15.00 2.05
N PRO A 34 26.70 14.96 1.02
CA PRO A 34 26.42 15.67 -0.23
C PRO A 34 25.34 15.01 -1.09
N GLU A 35 25.05 13.72 -0.89
CA GLU A 35 24.07 12.96 -1.69
C GLU A 35 22.62 13.14 -1.21
N ILE A 36 22.42 13.70 -0.03
CA ILE A 36 21.10 13.78 0.62
C ILE A 36 20.75 15.23 0.90
N SER A 37 19.49 15.60 0.66
CA SER A 37 18.98 16.91 1.06
C SER A 37 19.18 17.13 2.56
N TYR A 38 19.78 18.27 2.92
CA TYR A 38 19.98 18.65 4.32
C TYR A 38 18.68 18.57 5.13
N ASP A 39 17.61 19.17 4.61
CA ASP A 39 16.30 19.21 5.28
C ASP A 39 15.71 17.82 5.46
N TYR A 40 15.89 16.94 4.47
CA TYR A 40 15.45 15.55 4.58
C TYR A 40 16.22 14.80 5.67
N CYS A 41 17.56 14.92 5.68
CA CYS A 41 18.41 14.30 6.70
C CYS A 41 18.03 14.78 8.11
N VAL A 42 17.88 16.09 8.30
CA VAL A 42 17.48 16.67 9.58
C VAL A 42 16.08 16.17 9.98
N GLY A 43 15.12 16.21 9.06
CA GLY A 43 13.75 15.80 9.30
C GLY A 43 13.65 14.32 9.73
N VAL A 44 14.31 13.43 9.00
CA VAL A 44 14.31 11.98 9.29
C VAL A 44 14.94 11.70 10.65
N LEU A 45 16.15 12.23 10.92
CA LEU A 45 16.86 11.95 12.17
C LEU A 45 16.21 12.61 13.39
N SER A 46 15.56 13.77 13.20
CA SER A 46 14.86 14.47 14.29
C SER A 46 13.50 13.85 14.63
N ALA A 47 12.85 13.17 13.68
CA ALA A 47 11.60 12.46 13.91
C ALA A 47 11.78 11.12 14.64
N GLU A 48 12.96 10.53 14.55
CA GLU A 48 13.27 9.24 15.17
C GLU A 48 13.79 9.43 16.61
N PRO A 49 13.19 8.82 17.64
CA PRO A 49 13.59 9.05 19.04
C PRO A 49 15.07 8.79 19.34
N THR A 50 15.65 7.76 18.72
CA THR A 50 17.08 7.45 18.85
C THR A 50 17.97 8.43 18.09
N GLY A 51 17.50 8.99 16.98
CA GLY A 51 18.20 10.06 16.26
C GLY A 51 18.15 11.38 17.02
N ALA A 52 16.97 11.75 17.50
CA ALA A 52 16.70 12.98 18.26
C ALA A 52 17.41 13.03 19.62
N SER A 53 17.81 11.89 20.17
CA SER A 53 18.56 11.78 21.43
C SER A 53 20.06 11.46 21.24
N ALA A 54 20.51 11.27 20.00
CA ALA A 54 21.90 10.92 19.72
C ALA A 54 22.87 12.05 20.11
N ILE A 55 23.98 11.66 20.74
CA ILE A 55 25.04 12.57 21.18
C ILE A 55 26.27 12.55 20.27
N ASP A 56 26.33 11.62 19.31
CA ASP A 56 27.42 11.46 18.36
C ASP A 56 26.94 10.89 17.01
N THR A 57 27.84 10.86 16.03
CA THR A 57 27.54 10.35 14.69
C THR A 57 27.28 8.84 14.66
N ARG A 58 27.80 8.08 15.65
CA ARG A 58 27.54 6.65 15.78
C ARG A 58 26.08 6.41 16.15
N GLY A 59 25.54 7.18 17.09
CA GLY A 59 24.12 7.16 17.46
C GLY A 59 23.22 7.51 16.28
N LEU A 60 23.56 8.55 15.52
CA LEU A 60 22.82 8.91 14.30
C LEU A 60 22.87 7.82 13.24
N ALA A 61 24.03 7.18 13.04
CA ALA A 61 24.16 6.06 12.11
C ALA A 61 23.31 4.86 12.53
N LEU A 62 23.26 4.53 13.82
CA LEU A 62 22.39 3.49 14.36
C LEU A 62 20.90 3.83 14.18
N ALA A 63 20.51 5.08 14.43
CA ALA A 63 19.14 5.54 14.20
C ALA A 63 18.74 5.41 12.71
N ALA A 64 19.59 5.90 11.80
CA ALA A 64 19.37 5.77 10.36
C ALA A 64 19.31 4.30 9.89
N ALA A 65 20.16 3.44 10.43
CA ALA A 65 20.14 2.01 10.13
C ALA A 65 18.84 1.34 10.62
N ASN A 66 18.37 1.66 11.83
CA ASN A 66 17.12 1.13 12.36
C ASN A 66 15.91 1.58 11.55
N LEU A 67 15.86 2.86 11.17
CA LEU A 67 14.85 3.39 10.25
C LEU A 67 14.88 2.67 8.90
N THR A 68 16.08 2.38 8.38
CA THR A 68 16.25 1.63 7.14
C THR A 68 15.70 0.21 7.28
N VAL A 69 16.00 -0.49 8.38
CA VAL A 69 15.45 -1.82 8.66
C VAL A 69 13.93 -1.79 8.70
N HIS A 70 13.35 -0.80 9.39
CA HIS A 70 11.90 -0.63 9.44
C HIS A 70 11.29 -0.41 8.04
N ASN A 71 11.85 0.52 7.27
CA ASN A 71 11.34 0.85 5.93
C ASN A 71 11.51 -0.31 4.95
N VAL A 72 12.64 -1.01 4.99
CA VAL A 72 12.87 -2.21 4.16
C VAL A 72 11.88 -3.31 4.54
N THR A 73 11.64 -3.54 5.83
CA THR A 73 10.68 -4.56 6.30
C THR A 73 9.26 -4.23 5.84
N SER A 74 8.83 -2.97 5.99
CA SER A 74 7.54 -2.50 5.51
C SER A 74 7.41 -2.66 3.99
N THR A 75 8.46 -2.30 3.24
CA THR A 75 8.51 -2.48 1.78
C THR A 75 8.40 -3.94 1.38
N LEU A 76 9.10 -4.85 2.06
CA LEU A 76 9.02 -6.29 1.81
C LEU A 76 7.61 -6.84 2.08
N HIS A 77 6.94 -6.35 3.12
CA HIS A 77 5.56 -6.75 3.41
C HIS A 77 4.61 -6.30 2.29
N MET A 78 4.68 -5.03 1.88
CA MET A 78 3.90 -4.50 0.75
C MET A 78 4.14 -5.31 -0.54
N MET A 79 5.40 -5.62 -0.86
CA MET A 79 5.71 -6.46 -2.02
C MET A 79 5.13 -7.87 -1.90
N GLY A 80 5.15 -8.44 -0.69
CA GLY A 80 4.53 -9.74 -0.40
C GLY A 80 3.02 -9.75 -0.65
N ASP A 81 2.32 -8.73 -0.14
CA ASP A 81 0.87 -8.59 -0.29
C ASP A 81 0.52 -8.41 -1.77
N LEU A 82 1.23 -7.53 -2.48
CA LEU A 82 1.06 -7.33 -3.92
C LEU A 82 1.25 -8.63 -4.73
N VAL A 83 2.23 -9.46 -4.38
CA VAL A 83 2.43 -10.76 -5.04
C VAL A 83 1.25 -11.71 -4.78
N LEU A 84 0.69 -11.73 -3.57
CA LEU A 84 -0.48 -12.55 -3.25
C LEU A 84 -1.72 -12.11 -4.05
N GLU A 85 -1.92 -10.80 -4.17
CA GLU A 85 -3.03 -10.19 -4.90
C GLU A 85 -2.93 -10.40 -6.40
N LEU A 86 -1.75 -10.20 -6.99
CA LEU A 86 -1.49 -10.52 -8.40
C LEU A 86 -1.72 -12.02 -8.68
N ASN A 87 -1.34 -12.90 -7.74
CA ASN A 87 -1.66 -14.31 -7.86
C ASN A 87 -3.16 -14.60 -7.78
N ALA A 88 -3.95 -13.82 -7.04
CA ALA A 88 -5.40 -13.89 -7.06
C ALA A 88 -5.97 -13.44 -8.41
N CYS A 89 -5.53 -12.29 -8.92
CA CYS A 89 -5.85 -11.82 -10.26
C CYS A 89 -5.57 -12.87 -11.34
N ILE A 90 -4.41 -13.53 -11.31
CA ILE A 90 -4.09 -14.60 -12.26
C ILE A 90 -5.13 -15.74 -12.21
N ARG A 91 -5.64 -16.09 -11.03
CA ARG A 91 -6.69 -17.11 -10.90
C ARG A 91 -8.01 -16.62 -11.51
N TYR A 92 -8.40 -15.38 -11.25
CA TYR A 92 -9.59 -14.76 -11.85
C TYR A 92 -9.48 -14.72 -13.38
N TYR A 93 -8.35 -14.29 -13.93
CA TYR A 93 -8.14 -14.27 -15.38
C TYR A 93 -8.13 -15.66 -16.02
N LYS A 94 -7.57 -16.68 -15.36
CA LYS A 94 -7.69 -18.06 -15.83
C LYS A 94 -9.15 -18.50 -15.90
N TYR A 95 -9.93 -18.18 -14.88
CA TYR A 95 -11.36 -18.47 -14.85
C TYR A 95 -12.14 -17.72 -15.95
N MET A 96 -11.80 -16.44 -16.17
CA MET A 96 -12.36 -15.63 -17.26
C MET A 96 -12.07 -16.25 -18.63
N VAL A 97 -10.83 -16.70 -18.86
CA VAL A 97 -10.44 -17.39 -20.10
C VAL A 97 -11.26 -18.66 -20.30
N ASP A 98 -11.42 -19.49 -19.27
CA ASP A 98 -12.21 -20.72 -19.36
C ASP A 98 -13.67 -20.44 -19.74
N LEU A 99 -14.29 -19.40 -19.15
CA LEU A 99 -15.65 -18.96 -19.48
C LEU A 99 -15.77 -18.48 -20.94
N ILE A 100 -14.81 -17.66 -21.39
CA ILE A 100 -14.80 -17.13 -22.77
C ILE A 100 -14.60 -18.25 -23.77
N VAL A 101 -13.64 -19.15 -23.55
CA VAL A 101 -13.39 -20.30 -24.43
C VAL A 101 -14.62 -21.20 -24.53
N ALA A 102 -15.28 -21.48 -23.41
CA ALA A 102 -16.51 -22.27 -23.40
C ALA A 102 -17.65 -21.56 -24.14
N ALA A 103 -17.83 -20.25 -23.97
CA ALA A 103 -18.83 -19.47 -24.70
C ALA A 103 -18.55 -19.45 -26.22
N VAL A 104 -17.28 -19.33 -26.62
CA VAL A 104 -16.85 -19.39 -28.02
C VAL A 104 -17.12 -20.77 -28.63
N ASP A 105 -16.84 -21.86 -27.92
CA ASP A 105 -17.17 -23.22 -28.36
C ASP A 105 -18.69 -23.42 -28.53
N ASP A 106 -19.49 -22.91 -27.59
CA ASP A 106 -20.95 -22.96 -27.67
C ASP A 106 -21.51 -22.14 -28.83
N LEU A 107 -20.93 -20.96 -29.12
CA LEU A 107 -21.25 -20.14 -30.29
C LEU A 107 -20.98 -20.89 -31.59
N HIS A 108 -19.79 -21.50 -31.74
CA HIS A 108 -19.46 -22.28 -32.94
C HIS A 108 -20.40 -23.47 -33.16
N LYS A 109 -20.87 -24.08 -32.07
CA LYS A 109 -21.82 -25.20 -32.11
C LYS A 109 -23.28 -24.76 -32.27
N GLY A 110 -23.56 -23.46 -32.31
CA GLY A 110 -24.91 -22.93 -32.40
C GLY A 110 -25.79 -23.30 -31.20
N ARG A 111 -25.19 -23.41 -30.00
CA ARG A 111 -25.92 -23.77 -28.77
C ARG A 111 -26.86 -22.65 -28.33
N ASP A 112 -27.60 -22.95 -27.27
CA ASP A 112 -28.56 -22.04 -26.67
C ASP A 112 -27.93 -20.70 -26.23
N ALA A 113 -28.62 -19.60 -26.54
CA ALA A 113 -28.12 -18.25 -26.34
C ALA A 113 -28.14 -17.81 -24.86
N GLU A 114 -29.04 -18.37 -24.03
CA GLU A 114 -29.03 -18.17 -22.57
C GLU A 114 -27.74 -18.71 -21.97
N LEU A 115 -27.38 -19.95 -22.33
CA LEU A 115 -26.15 -20.60 -21.87
C LEU A 115 -24.87 -19.85 -22.29
N ILE A 116 -24.89 -19.19 -23.44
CA ILE A 116 -23.77 -18.37 -23.93
C ILE A 116 -23.73 -17.04 -23.17
N TYR A 117 -24.90 -16.40 -22.98
CA TYR A 117 -25.03 -15.16 -22.22
C TYR A 117 -24.51 -15.31 -20.80
N GLU A 118 -24.93 -16.34 -20.06
CA GLU A 118 -24.51 -16.55 -18.67
C GLU A 118 -22.99 -16.62 -18.51
N LYS A 119 -22.31 -17.35 -19.43
CA LYS A 119 -20.85 -17.47 -19.41
C LYS A 119 -20.16 -16.14 -19.66
N LEU A 120 -20.60 -15.40 -20.68
CA LEU A 120 -20.01 -14.12 -21.06
C LEU A 120 -20.30 -13.04 -20.02
N TYR A 121 -21.49 -13.04 -19.43
CA TYR A 121 -21.86 -12.11 -18.36
C TYR A 121 -20.98 -12.33 -17.14
N LYS A 122 -20.84 -13.59 -16.71
CA LYS A 122 -19.93 -13.93 -15.60
C LYS A 122 -18.47 -13.60 -15.90
N ALA A 123 -18.01 -13.82 -17.12
CA ALA A 123 -16.66 -13.42 -17.54
C ALA A 123 -16.48 -11.89 -17.43
N SER A 124 -17.54 -11.12 -17.66
CA SER A 124 -17.50 -9.66 -17.60
C SER A 124 -17.40 -9.07 -16.19
N ASP A 125 -17.84 -9.81 -15.17
CA ASP A 125 -17.69 -9.41 -13.78
C ASP A 125 -16.33 -9.81 -13.20
N THR A 126 -15.65 -10.79 -13.80
CA THR A 126 -14.40 -11.37 -13.25
C THR A 126 -13.24 -10.35 -13.09
N PRO A 127 -13.05 -9.34 -13.98
CA PRO A 127 -12.02 -8.32 -13.76
C PRO A 127 -12.22 -7.47 -12.50
N LEU A 128 -13.47 -7.30 -12.03
CA LEU A 128 -13.76 -6.56 -10.79
C LEU A 128 -13.19 -7.29 -9.57
N ASP A 129 -13.19 -8.62 -9.57
CA ASP A 129 -12.61 -9.40 -8.47
C ASP A 129 -11.09 -9.17 -8.37
N CYS A 130 -10.42 -8.91 -9.51
CA CYS A 130 -9.02 -8.52 -9.52
C CYS A 130 -8.83 -7.07 -9.03
N ASP A 131 -9.69 -6.13 -9.42
CA ASP A 131 -9.66 -4.76 -8.90
C ASP A 131 -9.81 -4.73 -7.37
N ILE A 132 -10.73 -5.54 -6.83
CA ILE A 132 -10.95 -5.65 -5.38
C ILE A 132 -9.71 -6.22 -4.69
N ALA A 133 -9.14 -7.30 -5.24
CA ALA A 133 -7.93 -7.90 -4.66
C ALA A 133 -6.76 -6.90 -4.61
N LEU A 134 -6.57 -6.09 -5.65
CA LEU A 134 -5.47 -5.12 -5.71
C LEU A 134 -5.75 -3.82 -4.94
N PHE A 135 -6.98 -3.60 -4.47
CA PHE A 135 -7.31 -2.48 -3.61
C PHE A 135 -6.76 -2.66 -2.18
N GLU A 136 -6.49 -3.89 -1.76
CA GLU A 136 -6.11 -4.22 -0.38
C GLU A 136 -4.60 -4.04 -0.09
N GLY A 137 -3.72 -4.22 -1.09
CA GLY A 137 -2.27 -4.23 -0.89
C GLY A 137 -1.48 -3.33 -1.83
N ALA A 138 -2.13 -2.69 -2.81
CA ALA A 138 -1.50 -1.69 -3.66
C ALA A 138 -2.10 -0.30 -3.45
N GLN A 139 -1.25 0.71 -3.24
CA GLN A 139 -1.68 2.11 -3.23
C GLN A 139 -2.22 2.55 -4.63
N LYS A 140 -1.80 1.84 -5.68
CA LYS A 140 -2.29 1.97 -7.06
C LYS A 140 -2.38 0.59 -7.70
N ASN A 141 -3.54 0.27 -8.27
CA ASN A 141 -3.75 -0.96 -9.03
C ASN A 141 -2.92 -0.93 -10.34
N PRO A 142 -1.95 -1.86 -10.54
CA PRO A 142 -1.09 -1.88 -11.71
C PRO A 142 -1.74 -2.38 -13.00
N VAL A 143 -2.93 -2.99 -12.93
CA VAL A 143 -3.64 -3.59 -14.09
C VAL A 143 -5.06 -3.03 -14.25
N GLN A 144 -5.32 -1.83 -13.73
CA GLN A 144 -6.64 -1.20 -13.73
C GLN A 144 -7.17 -0.97 -15.16
N GLU A 145 -6.30 -0.58 -16.07
CA GLU A 145 -6.66 -0.32 -17.46
C GLU A 145 -7.06 -1.63 -18.15
N GLU A 146 -6.24 -2.67 -17.99
CA GLU A 146 -6.50 -4.01 -18.52
C GLU A 146 -7.80 -4.60 -17.93
N ASN A 147 -8.07 -4.41 -16.63
CA ASN A 147 -9.32 -4.85 -16.01
C ASN A 147 -10.54 -4.17 -16.65
N SER A 148 -10.43 -2.85 -16.86
CA SER A 148 -11.51 -2.06 -17.48
C SER A 148 -11.78 -2.49 -18.92
N GLU A 149 -10.72 -2.71 -19.71
CA GLU A 149 -10.83 -3.14 -21.11
C GLU A 149 -11.42 -4.55 -21.23
N ASN A 150 -10.92 -5.51 -20.45
CA ASN A 150 -11.41 -6.89 -20.49
C ASN A 150 -12.87 -6.98 -20.03
N GLN A 151 -13.26 -6.20 -19.02
CA GLN A 151 -14.65 -6.08 -18.59
C GLN A 151 -15.52 -5.52 -19.73
N ALA A 152 -15.09 -4.44 -20.38
CA ALA A 152 -15.86 -3.81 -21.46
C ALA A 152 -16.09 -4.78 -22.63
N LEU A 153 -15.05 -5.50 -23.07
CA LEU A 153 -15.15 -6.48 -24.15
C LEU A 153 -16.09 -7.64 -23.80
N ALA A 154 -15.96 -8.21 -22.60
CA ALA A 154 -16.84 -9.28 -22.16
C ALA A 154 -18.31 -8.79 -21.99
N ARG A 155 -18.53 -7.55 -21.55
CA ARG A 155 -19.87 -6.93 -21.49
C ARG A 155 -20.48 -6.73 -22.86
N ILE A 156 -19.69 -6.32 -23.86
CA ILE A 156 -20.17 -6.23 -25.25
C ILE A 156 -20.62 -7.61 -25.73
N ALA A 157 -19.78 -8.63 -25.51
CA ALA A 157 -20.09 -10.00 -25.93
C ALA A 157 -21.36 -10.54 -25.24
N SER A 158 -21.50 -10.33 -23.92
CA SER A 158 -22.68 -10.76 -23.17
C SER A 158 -23.93 -9.99 -23.61
N GLY A 159 -23.83 -8.69 -23.88
CA GLY A 159 -24.94 -7.89 -24.42
C GLY A 159 -25.43 -8.42 -25.77
N ILE A 160 -24.52 -8.82 -26.66
CA ILE A 160 -24.89 -9.45 -27.93
C ILE A 160 -25.58 -10.80 -27.71
N ALA A 161 -25.04 -11.65 -26.84
CA ALA A 161 -25.66 -12.94 -26.51
C ALA A 161 -27.05 -12.78 -25.88
N PHE A 162 -27.24 -11.76 -25.03
CA PHE A 162 -28.55 -11.41 -24.47
C PHE A 162 -29.58 -11.07 -25.56
N LEU A 163 -29.17 -10.29 -26.57
CA LEU A 163 -30.02 -9.98 -27.72
C LEU A 163 -30.29 -11.20 -28.59
N MET A 164 -29.35 -12.13 -28.74
CA MET A 164 -29.57 -13.40 -29.45
C MET A 164 -30.60 -14.28 -28.74
N TRP A 165 -30.64 -14.24 -27.41
CA TRP A 165 -31.61 -14.95 -26.59
C TRP A 165 -33.01 -14.32 -26.71
N HIS A 166 -33.12 -13.00 -26.59
CA HIS A 166 -34.41 -12.31 -26.54
C HIS A 166 -34.94 -11.83 -27.90
N GLY A 167 -34.11 -11.81 -28.94
CA GLY A 167 -34.43 -11.33 -30.29
C GLY A 167 -34.98 -12.39 -31.23
N ARG A 168 -35.25 -13.62 -30.76
CA ARG A 168 -35.92 -14.69 -31.55
C ARG A 168 -37.46 -14.60 -31.53
N SER A 169 -38.03 -13.39 -31.41
CA SER A 169 -39.47 -13.14 -31.55
C SER A 169 -39.87 -12.97 -33.01
#